data_AF-A0A0N4ZT24-F1
#
_entry.id   AF-A0A0N4ZT24-F1
#
_cell.length_a   1.000
_cell.length_b   1.000
_cell.length_c   1.000
_cell.angle_alpha   90.00
_cell.angle_beta   90.00
_cell.angle_gamma   90.00
#
_symmetry.space_group_name_H-M   'P 1'
#
loop_
_entity.id
_entity.type
_entity.pdbx_description
1 polymer ?
#
loop_
_entity_poly.entity_id
_entity_poly.type
_entity_poly.pdbx_seq_one_letter_code
_entity_poly.pdbx_strand_id
1 'polypeptide(L)'
;MKFLAFSTIFFLILNLSISVSTDGDVLSCTACILGVNSVISSVKSNPKTLNELGSEMSEACDSLPSKQDRAGCRVIFNDHMKELFTAFVAQPEVSPEALCKQINYC
;
A
#
# COMPACT_ATOMS: atom_id res chain seq x y z
N MET A 1 0.42 -3.47 51.26
CA MET A 1 -0.30 -4.52 50.50
C MET A 1 -1.10 -3.95 49.31
N LYS A 2 -0.54 -3.02 48.51
CA LYS A 2 -1.22 -2.42 47.34
C LYS A 2 -0.42 -2.57 46.02
N PHE A 3 0.87 -2.87 46.11
CA PHE A 3 1.74 -3.05 44.94
C PHE A 3 1.72 -4.46 44.33
N LEU A 4 1.26 -5.47 45.08
CA LEU A 4 1.16 -6.85 44.60
C LEU A 4 -0.06 -7.09 43.68
N ALA A 5 -1.07 -6.21 43.72
CA ALA A 5 -2.27 -6.32 42.89
C ALA A 5 -2.04 -5.79 41.45
N PHE A 6 -1.11 -4.86 41.25
CA PHE A 6 -0.85 -4.27 39.93
C PHE A 6 0.00 -5.19 39.04
N SER A 7 0.94 -5.92 39.67
CA SER A 7 1.85 -6.84 38.97
C SER A 7 1.16 -8.11 38.47
N THR A 8 0.12 -8.58 39.17
CA THR A 8 -0.66 -9.76 38.77
C THR A 8 -1.64 -9.46 37.64
N ILE A 9 -2.19 -8.24 37.57
CA ILE A 9 -3.05 -7.80 36.46
C ILE A 9 -2.25 -7.68 35.16
N PHE A 10 -1.03 -7.14 35.22
CA PHE A 10 -0.17 -7.02 34.03
C PHE A 10 0.24 -8.39 33.45
N PHE A 11 0.46 -9.38 34.33
CA PHE A 11 0.76 -10.77 33.92
C PHE A 11 -0.45 -11.53 33.37
N LEU A 12 -1.68 -11.19 33.78
CA LEU A 12 -2.91 -11.77 33.24
C LEU A 12 -3.19 -11.29 31.79
N ILE A 13 -2.78 -10.07 31.45
CA ILE A 13 -2.97 -9.52 30.09
C ILE A 13 -1.92 -10.07 29.12
N LEU A 14 -0.72 -10.44 29.61
CA LEU A 14 0.37 -10.97 28.77
C LEU A 14 0.14 -12.41 28.27
N ASN A 15 -0.87 -13.12 28.80
CA ASN A 15 -1.22 -14.48 28.39
C ASN A 15 -2.39 -14.55 27.41
N LEU A 16 -2.84 -13.42 26.84
CA LEU A 16 -3.62 -13.47 25.60
C LEU A 16 -2.69 -13.94 24.49
N SER A 17 -2.59 -15.25 24.35
CA SER A 17 -2.05 -15.91 23.18
C SER A 17 -2.80 -15.36 21.97
N ILE A 18 -2.12 -14.49 21.20
CA ILE A 18 -2.61 -14.03 19.91
C ILE A 18 -2.51 -15.25 19.01
N SER A 19 -3.60 -16.01 18.93
CA SER A 19 -3.83 -16.97 17.88
C SER A 19 -3.90 -16.17 16.59
N VAL A 20 -2.78 -16.04 15.88
CA VAL A 20 -2.78 -15.58 14.50
C VAL A 20 -3.42 -16.70 13.71
N SER A 21 -4.73 -16.56 13.49
CA SER A 21 -5.47 -17.46 12.63
C SER A 21 -5.05 -17.17 11.19
N THR A 22 -4.93 -18.22 10.39
CA THR A 22 -4.55 -18.15 8.97
C THR A 22 -5.74 -17.86 8.04
N ASP A 23 -6.82 -17.29 8.60
CA ASP A 23 -7.84 -16.54 7.89
C ASP A 23 -7.62 -15.06 8.21
N GLY A 24 -7.87 -14.14 7.28
CA GLY A 24 -7.68 -12.69 7.49
C GLY A 24 -8.48 -12.16 8.68
N ASP A 25 -7.92 -12.27 9.90
CA ASP A 25 -8.56 -11.81 11.12
C ASP A 25 -8.82 -10.30 10.98
N VAL A 26 -9.98 -9.83 11.45
CA VAL A 26 -10.52 -8.47 11.21
C VAL A 26 -9.47 -7.36 11.39
N LEU A 27 -8.54 -7.54 12.34
CA LEU A 27 -7.43 -6.63 12.58
C LEU A 27 -6.44 -6.54 11.40
N SER A 28 -6.02 -7.67 10.83
CA SER A 28 -5.13 -7.76 9.68
C SER A 28 -5.76 -7.10 8.45
N CYS A 29 -7.04 -7.36 8.21
CA CYS A 29 -7.78 -6.75 7.10
C CYS A 29 -7.87 -5.23 7.26
N THR A 30 -8.22 -4.76 8.45
CA THR A 30 -8.29 -3.33 8.77
C THR A 30 -6.94 -2.64 8.62
N ALA A 31 -5.87 -3.26 9.13
CA ALA A 31 -4.51 -2.72 9.03
C ALA A 31 -4.05 -2.61 7.56
N CYS A 32 -4.34 -3.62 6.75
CA CYS A 32 -4.03 -3.61 5.32
C CYS A 32 -4.75 -2.46 4.62
N ILE A 33 -6.08 -2.34 4.78
CA ILE A 33 -6.88 -1.30 4.14
C ILE A 33 -6.39 0.09 4.55
N LEU A 34 -6.10 0.31 5.84
CA LEU A 34 -5.57 1.58 6.33
C LEU A 34 -4.19 1.89 5.74
N GLY A 35 -3.31 0.90 5.70
CA GLY A 35 -1.97 1.04 5.13
C GLY A 35 -2.00 1.43 3.65
N VAL A 36 -2.79 0.71 2.84
CA VAL A 36 -2.93 0.98 1.40
C VAL A 36 -3.53 2.37 1.17
N ASN A 37 -4.57 2.76 1.93
CA ASN A 37 -5.13 4.11 1.85
C ASN A 37 -4.11 5.20 2.20
N SER A 38 -3.27 4.95 3.21
CA SER A 38 -2.20 5.87 3.61
C SER A 38 -1.16 6.04 2.50
N VAL A 39 -0.74 4.94 1.86
CA VAL A 39 0.18 4.96 0.71
C VAL A 39 -0.43 5.78 -0.44
N ILE A 40 -1.67 5.47 -0.85
CA ILE A 40 -2.35 6.20 -1.94
C ILE A 40 -2.42 7.69 -1.62
N SER A 41 -2.80 8.04 -0.39
CA SER A 41 -2.90 9.44 0.05
C SER A 41 -1.53 10.14 0.06
N SER A 42 -0.49 9.45 0.53
CA SER A 42 0.88 9.98 0.59
C SER A 42 1.43 10.26 -0.81
N VAL A 43 1.25 9.32 -1.74
CA VAL A 43 1.66 9.49 -3.14
C VAL A 43 0.87 10.63 -3.80
N LYS A 44 -0.47 10.65 -3.70
CA LYS A 44 -1.30 11.68 -4.36
C LYS A 44 -1.03 13.10 -3.85
N SER A 45 -0.74 13.24 -2.57
CA SER A 45 -0.54 14.55 -1.93
C SER A 45 0.89 15.09 -2.08
N ASN A 46 1.83 14.28 -2.57
CA ASN A 46 3.23 14.66 -2.72
C ASN A 46 3.66 14.65 -4.20
N PRO A 47 3.72 15.83 -4.86
CA PRO A 47 4.17 15.94 -6.24
C PRO A 47 5.57 15.39 -6.48
N LYS A 48 6.47 15.50 -5.50
CA LYS A 48 7.83 14.96 -5.62
C LYS A 48 7.80 13.44 -5.73
N THR A 49 7.04 12.77 -4.86
CA THR A 49 6.89 11.30 -4.90
C THR A 49 6.25 10.82 -6.20
N LEU A 50 5.23 11.52 -6.71
CA LEU A 50 4.65 11.19 -8.02
C LEU A 50 5.65 11.35 -9.17
N ASN A 51 6.49 12.38 -9.13
CA ASN A 51 7.51 12.59 -10.16
C ASN A 51 8.62 11.53 -10.09
N GLU A 52 9.05 11.16 -8.88
CA GLU A 52 10.02 10.07 -8.68
C GLU A 52 9.48 8.74 -9.18
N LEU A 53 8.22 8.40 -8.85
CA LEU A 53 7.52 7.22 -9.39
C LEU A 53 7.43 7.27 -10.92
N GLY A 54 7.13 8.45 -11.48
CA GLY A 54 7.16 8.73 -12.93
C GLY A 54 8.49 8.37 -13.57
N SER A 55 9.56 8.92 -13.00
CA SER A 55 10.92 8.70 -13.47
C SER A 55 11.32 7.22 -13.41
N GLU A 56 11.05 6.55 -12.29
CA GLU A 56 11.35 5.12 -12.11
C GLU A 56 10.58 4.25 -13.11
N MET A 57 9.28 4.50 -13.31
CA MET A 57 8.49 3.76 -14.30
C MET A 57 8.95 4.04 -15.74
N SER A 58 9.48 5.24 -16.01
CA SER A 58 10.03 5.58 -17.33
C SER A 58 11.22 4.72 -17.74
N GLU A 59 11.94 4.12 -16.78
CA GLU A 59 13.07 3.21 -17.07
C GLU A 59 12.59 1.92 -17.74
N ALA A 60 11.38 1.44 -17.40
CA ALA A 60 10.79 0.26 -18.03
C ALA A 60 10.59 0.44 -19.55
N CYS A 61 10.49 1.69 -20.02
CA CYS A 61 10.39 2.00 -21.44
C CYS A 61 11.59 1.50 -22.23
N ASP A 62 12.78 1.35 -21.63
CA ASP A 62 13.99 0.91 -22.35
C ASP A 62 13.89 -0.51 -22.90
N SER A 63 12.96 -1.31 -22.39
CA SER A 63 12.62 -2.63 -22.92
C SER A 63 11.95 -2.58 -24.30
N LEU A 64 11.42 -1.43 -24.71
CA LEU A 64 10.73 -1.29 -25.99
C LEU A 64 11.75 -1.28 -27.15
N PRO A 65 11.51 -2.05 -28.22
CA PRO A 65 12.48 -2.19 -29.32
C PRO A 65 12.64 -0.91 -30.13
N SER A 66 11.55 -0.16 -30.34
CA SER A 66 11.52 1.07 -31.13
C SER A 66 12.08 2.25 -30.34
N LYS A 67 12.89 3.11 -30.99
CA LYS A 67 13.34 4.37 -30.39
C LYS A 67 12.18 5.36 -30.21
N GLN A 68 11.22 5.35 -31.13
CA GLN A 68 10.06 6.24 -31.06
C GLN A 68 9.14 5.82 -29.92
N ASP A 69 8.90 4.52 -29.75
CA ASP A 69 8.03 4.01 -28.68
C ASP A 69 8.67 4.25 -27.31
N ARG A 70 10.00 4.10 -27.20
CA ARG A 70 10.76 4.49 -26.01
C ARG A 70 10.52 5.95 -25.63
N ALA A 71 10.66 6.86 -26.59
CA ALA A 71 10.47 8.29 -26.35
C ALA A 71 9.02 8.59 -25.92
N GLY A 72 8.03 8.04 -26.62
CA GLY A 72 6.62 8.23 -26.28
C GLY A 72 6.25 7.66 -24.91
N CYS A 73 6.72 6.45 -24.59
CA CYS A 73 6.53 5.82 -23.28
C CYS A 73 7.11 6.66 -22.14
N ARG A 74 8.30 7.23 -22.34
CA ARG A 74 8.93 8.11 -21.32
C ARG A 74 8.11 9.38 -21.10
N VAL A 75 7.55 9.99 -22.14
CA VAL A 75 6.65 11.15 -22.01
C VAL A 75 5.43 10.78 -21.17
N ILE A 76 4.82 9.63 -21.42
CA ILE A 76 3.66 9.14 -20.65
C ILE A 76 4.00 9.06 -19.15
N PHE A 77 5.10 8.41 -18.78
CA PHE A 77 5.44 8.26 -17.36
C PHE A 77 6.05 9.52 -16.73
N ASN A 78 6.76 10.37 -17.46
CA ASN A 78 7.34 11.59 -16.88
C ASN A 78 6.31 12.71 -16.72
N ASP A 79 5.43 12.89 -17.72
CA ASP A 79 4.57 14.07 -17.79
C ASP A 79 3.15 13.78 -17.31
N HIS A 80 2.70 12.51 -17.43
CA HIS A 80 1.33 12.11 -17.14
C HIS A 80 1.19 11.17 -15.93
N MET A 81 2.24 10.96 -15.11
CA MET A 81 2.18 10.04 -13.97
C MET A 81 1.04 10.36 -12.99
N LYS A 82 0.79 11.65 -12.72
CA LYS A 82 -0.31 12.05 -11.83
C LYS A 82 -1.67 11.57 -12.34
N GLU A 83 -1.91 11.72 -13.63
CA GLU A 83 -3.15 11.33 -14.30
C GLU A 83 -3.27 9.81 -14.32
N LEU A 84 -2.19 9.11 -14.68
CA LEU A 84 -2.11 7.65 -14.68
C LEU A 84 -2.37 7.06 -13.29
N PHE A 85 -1.66 7.55 -12.26
CA PHE A 85 -1.84 7.08 -10.89
C PHE A 85 -3.26 7.34 -10.39
N THR A 86 -3.83 8.51 -10.71
CA THR A 86 -5.21 8.85 -10.34
C THR A 86 -6.22 7.92 -11.01
N ALA A 87 -6.03 7.61 -12.29
CA ALA A 87 -6.89 6.68 -13.02
C ALA A 87 -6.71 5.23 -12.50
N PHE A 88 -5.47 4.83 -12.18
CA PHE A 88 -5.15 3.52 -11.63
C PHE A 88 -5.88 3.29 -10.31
N VAL A 89 -5.71 4.16 -9.32
CA VAL A 89 -6.33 3.99 -7.98
C VAL A 89 -7.85 4.16 -7.98
N ALA A 90 -8.43 4.63 -9.09
CA ALA A 90 -9.88 4.69 -9.27
C ALA A 90 -10.48 3.37 -9.78
N GLN A 91 -9.65 2.42 -10.26
CA GLN A 91 -10.13 1.12 -10.71
C GLN A 91 -10.59 0.27 -9.52
N PRO A 92 -11.78 -0.35 -9.59
CA PRO A 92 -12.32 -1.14 -8.48
C PRO A 92 -11.44 -2.34 -8.12
N GLU A 93 -10.77 -2.94 -9.10
CA GLU A 93 -9.90 -4.11 -8.94
C GLU A 93 -8.64 -3.82 -8.12
N VAL A 94 -8.21 -2.56 -8.04
CA VAL A 94 -7.04 -2.13 -7.24
C VAL A 94 -7.44 -1.27 -6.06
N SER A 95 -8.73 -1.27 -5.71
CA SER A 95 -9.20 -0.65 -4.47
C SER A 95 -8.49 -1.27 -3.26
N PRO A 96 -8.29 -0.53 -2.16
CA PRO A 96 -7.65 -1.06 -0.96
C PRO A 96 -8.26 -2.38 -0.48
N GLU A 97 -9.58 -2.51 -0.51
CA GLU A 97 -10.27 -3.73 -0.11
C GLU A 97 -10.00 -4.88 -1.08
N ALA A 98 -10.09 -4.66 -2.40
CA ALA A 98 -9.82 -5.67 -3.41
C ALA A 98 -8.37 -6.16 -3.34
N LEU A 99 -7.41 -5.23 -3.19
CA LEU A 99 -6.00 -5.55 -3.04
C LEU A 99 -5.76 -6.39 -1.79
N CYS A 100 -6.29 -5.97 -0.63
CA CYS A 100 -6.10 -6.70 0.63
C CYS A 100 -6.72 -8.10 0.62
N LYS A 101 -7.85 -8.28 -0.09
CA LYS A 101 -8.42 -9.61 -0.37
C LYS A 101 -7.51 -10.45 -1.25
N GLN A 102 -6.96 -9.86 -2.31
CA GLN A 102 -6.09 -10.56 -3.25
C GLN A 102 -4.81 -11.10 -2.57
N ILE A 103 -4.30 -10.40 -1.57
CA ILE A 103 -3.10 -10.82 -0.82
C ILE A 103 -3.40 -11.61 0.47
N ASN A 104 -4.67 -12.03 0.68
CA ASN A 104 -5.14 -12.80 1.84
C ASN A 104 -4.91 -12.13 3.21
N TYR A 105 -4.94 -10.79 3.25
CA TYR A 105 -5.01 -10.02 4.50
C TYR A 105 -6.45 -9.69 4.88
N CYS A 106 -7.33 -9.71 3.87
CA CYS A 106 -8.77 -9.87 3.91
C CYS A 106 -9.11 -11.09 3.03
#